data_AF-A0A370G0Z4-F1
#
_entry.id   AF-A0A370G0Z4-F1
#
_cell.length_a   1.000
_cell.length_b   1.000
_cell.length_c   1.000
_cell.angle_alpha   90.00
_cell.angle_beta   90.00
_cell.angle_gamma   90.00
#
_symmetry.space_group_name_H-M   'P 1'
#
loop_
_entity.id
_entity.type
_entity.pdbx_description
1 polymer ?
#
loop_
_entity_poly.entity_id
_entity_poly.type
_entity_poly.pdbx_seq_one_letter_code
_entity_poly.pdbx_strand_id
1 'polypeptide(L)'
;MKFRYPALSITLFLFFLVLAYINLYQGSELRDAKFEWNHLAKFTFLFHGAPIHPDDINLLDYFIYSAKYFPSWMAVMIVVFVLFLVSIFILLRQYFKLKQVKS
;
A
#
# COMPACT_ATOMS: atom_id res chain seq x y z
N MET A 1 11.54 29.02 -5.59
CA MET A 1 11.61 27.54 -5.50
C MET A 1 10.25 26.91 -5.10
N LYS A 2 9.16 27.09 -5.87
CA LYS A 2 7.81 26.62 -5.49
C LYS A 2 7.34 25.33 -6.20
N PHE A 3 8.00 24.91 -7.29
CA PHE A 3 7.59 23.76 -8.12
C PHE A 3 8.07 22.38 -7.62
N ARG A 4 8.90 22.30 -6.57
CA ARG A 4 9.54 21.03 -6.15
C ARG A 4 8.61 20.08 -5.37
N TYR A 5 7.66 20.63 -4.60
CA TYR A 5 6.76 19.84 -3.75
C TYR A 5 5.77 18.94 -4.52
N PRO A 6 5.11 19.40 -5.61
CA PRO A 6 4.21 18.51 -6.36
C PRO A 6 4.96 17.39 -7.08
N ALA A 7 6.15 17.67 -7.63
CA ALA A 7 7.00 16.64 -8.24
C ALA A 7 7.41 15.56 -7.22
N LEU A 8 7.81 15.96 -6.01
CA LEU A 8 8.14 15.03 -4.93
C LEU A 8 6.97 14.11 -4.57
N SER A 9 5.75 14.65 -4.44
CA SER A 9 4.56 13.83 -4.15
C SER A 9 4.29 12.79 -5.24
N ILE A 10 4.47 13.17 -6.51
CA ILE A 10 4.31 12.25 -7.65
C ILE A 10 5.38 11.15 -7.59
N THR A 11 6.64 11.50 -7.34
CA THR A 11 7.73 10.52 -7.21
C THR A 11 7.49 9.54 -6.06
N LEU A 12 7.06 10.03 -4.89
CA LEU A 12 6.75 9.19 -3.74
C LEU A 12 5.57 8.24 -4.03
N PHE A 13 4.54 8.72 -4.75
CA PHE A 13 3.41 7.90 -5.14
C PHE A 13 3.81 6.79 -6.10
N LEU A 14 4.61 7.10 -7.14
CA LEU A 14 5.10 6.09 -8.08
C LEU A 14 5.98 5.05 -7.37
N PHE A 15 6.85 5.50 -6.46
CA PHE A 15 7.70 4.60 -5.68
C PHE A 15 6.87 3.70 -4.76
N PHE A 16 5.81 4.23 -4.12
CA PHE A 16 4.85 3.45 -3.36
C PHE A 16 4.17 2.38 -4.23
N LEU A 17 3.74 2.70 -5.45
CA LEU A 17 3.11 1.72 -6.35
C LEU A 17 4.05 0.57 -6.73
N VAL A 18 5.34 0.87 -6.98
CA VAL A 18 6.34 -0.17 -7.25
C VAL A 18 6.52 -1.08 -6.02
N LEU A 19 6.63 -0.50 -4.83
CA LEU A 19 6.74 -1.27 -3.58
C LEU A 19 5.49 -2.09 -3.28
N ALA A 20 4.31 -1.55 -3.56
CA ALA A 20 3.05 -2.27 -3.45
C ALA A 20 3.02 -3.47 -4.41
N TYR A 21 3.46 -3.28 -5.66
CA TYR A 21 3.56 -4.38 -6.62
C TYR A 21 4.54 -5.46 -6.16
N ILE A 22 5.71 -5.10 -5.61
CA ILE A 22 6.67 -6.05 -5.04
C ILE A 22 6.05 -6.84 -3.87
N ASN A 23 5.36 -6.16 -2.94
CA ASN A 23 4.68 -6.82 -1.83
C ASN A 23 3.53 -7.72 -2.28
N LEU A 24 2.82 -7.36 -3.35
CA LEU A 24 1.79 -8.21 -3.94
C LEU A 24 2.38 -9.46 -4.59
N TYR A 25 3.51 -9.30 -5.30
CA TYR A 25 4.22 -10.42 -5.90
C TYR A 25 4.73 -11.39 -4.84
N GLN A 26 5.45 -10.89 -3.83
CA GLN A 26 5.92 -11.71 -2.70
C GLN A 26 4.75 -12.35 -1.93
N GLY A 27 3.65 -11.61 -1.78
CA GLY A 27 2.48 -12.06 -1.06
C GLY A 27 1.65 -13.11 -1.80
N SER A 28 1.82 -13.19 -3.13
CA SER A 28 1.11 -14.15 -3.98
C SER A 28 1.53 -15.60 -3.73
N GLU A 29 2.68 -15.81 -3.06
CA GLU A 29 3.10 -17.12 -2.54
C GLU A 29 2.07 -17.73 -1.58
N LEU A 30 1.18 -16.91 -0.99
CA LEU A 30 0.03 -17.39 -0.21
C LEU A 30 -0.83 -18.40 -0.99
N ARG A 31 -0.92 -18.28 -2.32
CA ARG A 31 -1.67 -19.21 -3.19
C ARG A 31 -1.15 -20.64 -3.12
N ASP A 32 0.15 -20.81 -2.93
CA ASP A 32 0.78 -22.13 -2.83
C ASP A 32 0.83 -22.63 -1.38
N ALA A 33 0.75 -21.73 -0.40
CA ALA A 33 0.78 -22.03 1.03
C ALA A 33 -0.61 -22.35 1.62
N LYS A 34 -1.27 -23.43 1.16
CA LYS A 34 -2.62 -23.83 1.59
C LYS A 34 -2.82 -23.92 3.11
N PHE A 35 -1.79 -24.33 3.86
CA PHE A 35 -1.85 -24.42 5.32
C PHE A 35 -2.04 -23.05 6.00
N GLU A 36 -1.58 -21.97 5.35
CA GLU A 36 -1.64 -20.61 5.88
C GLU A 36 -2.97 -19.91 5.63
N TRP A 37 -3.85 -20.47 4.79
CA TRP A 37 -5.10 -19.84 4.38
C TRP A 37 -6.01 -19.53 5.58
N ASN A 38 -6.10 -20.44 6.55
CA ASN A 38 -6.92 -20.25 7.75
C ASN A 38 -6.50 -19.05 8.61
N HIS A 39 -5.25 -18.60 8.49
CA HIS A 39 -4.69 -17.53 9.33
C HIS A 39 -4.44 -16.23 8.57
N LEU A 40 -4.13 -16.32 7.27
CA LEU A 40 -3.69 -15.20 6.46
C LEU A 40 -4.69 -14.77 5.38
N ALA A 41 -5.62 -15.64 4.97
CA ALA A 41 -6.67 -15.29 3.99
C ALA A 41 -7.88 -14.60 4.66
N LYS A 42 -7.63 -13.59 5.49
CA LYS A 42 -8.65 -12.95 6.35
C LYS A 42 -9.67 -12.17 5.53
N PHE A 43 -9.24 -11.42 4.52
CA PHE A 43 -10.12 -10.66 3.65
C PHE A 43 -10.94 -11.58 2.76
N THR A 44 -10.33 -12.65 2.23
CA THR A 44 -11.05 -13.68 1.50
C THR A 44 -12.16 -14.28 2.36
N PHE A 45 -11.85 -14.66 3.60
CA PHE A 45 -12.85 -15.16 4.54
C PHE A 45 -13.96 -14.15 4.84
N LEU A 46 -13.61 -12.88 4.97
CA LEU A 46 -14.55 -11.80 5.25
C LEU A 46 -15.53 -11.55 4.10
N PHE A 47 -15.06 -11.61 2.85
CA PHE A 47 -15.86 -11.24 1.68
C PHE A 47 -16.50 -12.44 0.95
N HIS A 48 -15.84 -13.60 0.93
CA HIS A 48 -16.24 -14.75 0.12
C HIS A 48 -16.29 -16.07 0.92
N GLY A 49 -15.89 -16.08 2.18
CA GLY A 49 -15.80 -17.30 3.01
C GLY A 49 -14.51 -18.08 2.79
N ALA A 50 -14.48 -19.35 3.21
CA ALA A 50 -13.28 -20.17 3.14
C ALA A 50 -12.84 -20.41 1.68
N PRO A 51 -11.60 -20.02 1.29
CA PRO A 51 -11.12 -20.26 -0.06
C PRO A 51 -11.02 -21.77 -0.34
N ILE A 52 -11.52 -22.20 -1.50
CA ILE A 52 -11.47 -23.59 -1.96
C ILE A 52 -10.34 -23.74 -3.00
N HIS A 53 -10.19 -22.71 -3.84
CA HIS A 53 -9.16 -22.62 -4.87
C HIS A 53 -8.20 -21.45 -4.60
N PRO A 54 -6.93 -21.54 -5.05
CA PRO A 54 -5.97 -20.44 -4.89
C PRO A 54 -6.38 -19.15 -5.59
N ASP A 55 -7.27 -19.25 -6.58
CA ASP A 55 -7.81 -18.11 -7.32
C ASP A 55 -8.88 -17.35 -6.52
N ASP A 56 -9.44 -17.95 -5.48
CA ASP A 56 -10.42 -17.33 -4.60
C ASP A 56 -9.76 -16.31 -3.64
N ILE A 57 -8.42 -16.37 -3.51
CA ILE A 57 -7.67 -15.54 -2.57
C ILE A 57 -7.65 -14.08 -3.04
N ASN A 58 -8.14 -13.21 -2.18
CA ASN A 58 -8.18 -11.78 -2.40
C ASN A 58 -6.76 -11.18 -2.42
N LEU A 59 -6.54 -10.23 -3.34
CA LEU A 59 -5.30 -9.47 -3.48
C LEU A 59 -4.85 -8.80 -2.16
N LEU A 60 -5.78 -8.43 -1.28
CA LEU A 60 -5.46 -7.84 0.01
C LEU A 60 -4.81 -8.83 0.99
N ASP A 61 -5.10 -10.13 0.87
CA ASP A 61 -4.49 -11.15 1.72
C ASP A 61 -3.00 -11.35 1.40
N TYR A 62 -2.57 -11.02 0.19
CA TYR A 62 -1.15 -11.01 -0.17
C TYR A 62 -0.36 -10.00 0.66
N PHE A 63 -0.94 -8.85 1.01
CA PHE A 63 -0.29 -7.91 1.93
C PHE A 63 -0.16 -8.48 3.34
N ILE A 64 -1.13 -9.28 3.82
CA ILE A 64 -1.05 -9.93 5.13
C ILE A 64 0.07 -10.97 5.13
N TYR A 65 0.17 -11.78 4.07
CA TYR A 65 1.25 -12.75 3.90
C TYR A 65 2.62 -12.06 3.85
N SER A 66 2.76 -11.01 3.04
CA SER A 66 3.99 -10.23 2.95
C SER A 66 4.36 -9.55 4.26
N ALA A 67 3.40 -9.08 5.05
CA ALA A 67 3.70 -8.54 6.38
C ALA A 67 4.31 -9.59 7.33
N LYS A 68 3.89 -10.85 7.22
CA LYS A 68 4.39 -11.96 8.06
C LYS A 68 5.77 -12.43 7.60
N TYR A 69 5.96 -12.65 6.30
CA TYR A 69 7.15 -13.31 5.75
C TYR A 69 8.20 -12.35 5.17
N PHE A 70 7.77 -11.16 4.74
CA PHE A 70 8.60 -10.13 4.13
C PHE A 70 8.43 -8.76 4.85
N PRO A 71 8.61 -8.71 6.19
CA PRO A 71 8.31 -7.52 6.97
C PRO A 71 9.16 -6.30 6.60
N SER A 72 10.37 -6.51 6.07
CA SER A 72 11.24 -5.42 5.61
C SER A 72 10.64 -4.67 4.42
N TRP A 73 10.18 -5.39 3.40
CA TRP A 73 9.55 -4.82 2.20
C TRP A 73 8.23 -4.14 2.54
N MET A 74 7.46 -4.74 3.44
CA MET A 74 6.22 -4.15 3.96
C MET A 74 6.51 -2.85 4.75
N ALA A 75 7.53 -2.84 5.60
CA ALA A 75 7.90 -1.66 6.38
C ALA A 75 8.36 -0.50 5.48
N VAL A 76 9.18 -0.77 4.47
CA VAL A 76 9.61 0.26 3.51
C VAL A 76 8.41 0.83 2.75
N MET A 77 7.47 0.00 2.31
CA MET A 77 6.24 0.44 1.66
C MET A 77 5.42 1.37 2.58
N ILE A 78 5.25 1.01 3.86
CA ILE A 78 4.53 1.83 4.84
C ILE A 78 5.21 3.18 5.06
N VAL A 79 6.54 3.20 5.21
CA VAL A 79 7.30 4.44 5.38
C VAL A 79 7.12 5.36 4.16
N VAL A 80 7.23 4.84 2.95
CA VAL A 80 7.03 5.62 1.71
C VAL A 80 5.59 6.13 1.62
N PHE A 81 4.61 5.32 2.00
CA PHE A 81 3.21 5.73 2.03
C PHE A 81 2.97 6.88 3.01
N VAL A 82 3.54 6.83 4.22
CA VAL A 82 3.46 7.92 5.20
C VAL A 82 4.12 9.19 4.66
N LEU A 83 5.29 9.09 4.03
CA LEU A 83 5.96 10.24 3.42
C LEU A 83 5.11 10.88 2.32
N PHE A 84 4.43 10.06 1.50
CA PHE A 84 3.48 10.55 0.50
C PHE A 84 2.30 11.28 1.14
N LEU A 85 1.70 10.76 2.21
CA LEU A 85 0.61 11.44 2.90
C LEU A 85 1.05 12.79 3.50
N VAL A 86 2.24 12.84 4.09
CA VAL A 86 2.83 14.08 4.61
C VAL A 86 3.07 15.09 3.47
N SER A 87 3.56 14.66 2.32
CA SER A 87 3.80 15.55 1.18
C SER A 87 2.50 16.13 0.62
N ILE A 88 1.42 15.33 0.54
CA ILE A 88 0.08 15.79 0.17
C ILE A 88 -0.47 16.79 1.20
N PHE A 89 -0.34 16.50 2.50
CA PHE A 89 -0.78 17.41 3.56
C PHE A 89 -0.12 18.79 3.46
N ILE A 90 1.19 18.83 3.20
CA ILE A 90 1.93 20.09 3.00
C ILE A 90 1.41 20.85 1.77
N LEU A 91 1.14 20.15 0.66
CA LEU A 91 0.60 20.77 -0.56
C LEU A 91 -0.79 21.37 -0.32
N LEU A 92 -1.69 20.64 0.35
CA LEU A 92 -3.02 21.12 0.71
C LEU A 92 -2.92 22.37 1.57
N ARG A 93 -2.06 22.36 2.60
CA ARG A 93 -1.84 23.53 3.47
C ARG A 93 -1.35 24.75 2.69
N GLN A 94 -0.45 24.57 1.72
CA GLN A 94 0.02 25.66 0.86
C GLN A 94 -1.09 26.21 -0.03
N TYR A 95 -1.88 25.33 -0.63
CA TYR A 95 -3.02 25.70 -1.47
C TYR A 95 -4.03 26.56 -0.70
N PHE A 96 -4.43 26.14 0.50
CA PHE A 96 -5.35 26.90 1.34
C PHE A 96 -4.78 28.26 1.78
N LYS A 97 -3.48 28.35 2.11
CA LYS A 97 -2.83 29.64 2.41
C LYS A 97 -2.86 30.60 1.22
N LEU A 98 -2.56 30.11 0.01
CA LEU A 98 -2.56 30.94 -1.20
C LEU A 98 -3.97 31.46 -1.53
N LYS A 99 -5.01 30.65 -1.25
CA LYS A 99 -6.41 31.06 -1.43
C LYS A 99 -6.82 32.19 -0.49
N GLN A 100 -6.36 32.17 0.77
CA GLN A 100 -6.67 33.25 1.72
C GLN A 100 -5.95 34.56 1.41
N VAL A 101 -4.72 34.53 0.90
CA VAL A 101 -3.97 35.76 0.54
C VAL A 101 -4.54 36.47 -0.69
N LYS A 102 -5.29 35.75 -1.55
CA LYS A 102 -5.89 36.28 -2.77
C LYS A 102 -7.34 36.77 -2.59
N SER A 103 -7.95 36.52 -1.43
CA SER A 103 -9.30 36.99 -1.07
C SER A 103 -9.23 38.30 -0.31
#